data_AF-A0A074MNP4-F1
#
_entry.id   AF-A0A074MNP4-F1
#
_cell.length_a   1.000
_cell.length_b   1.000
_cell.length_c   1.000
_cell.angle_alpha   90.00
_cell.angle_beta   90.00
_cell.angle_gamma   90.00
#
_symmetry.space_group_name_H-M   'P 1'
#
loop_
_entity.id
_entity.type
_entity.pdbx_description
1 polymer ?
#
loop_
_entity_poly.entity_id
_entity_poly.type
_entity_poly.pdbx_seq_one_letter_code
_entity_poly.pdbx_strand_id
1 'polypeptide(L)'
;MAALVGMAAPALAMVLIVNAHARISSAPFPLAQFGGPILAVGLMGAGMIGAAAASRLGVGILLALLTGAGLVGLARVLGMPPLPNPVSLGLAVVIASTSFAARGALFARSASDKGWWIALLVIAGEVSIVLTALAAPEALPDWLLALLPAQWASVAIQTALTGPGALAAGSAMLALAGTAAATLLVAWLWPQRWPYLVMFTAWLALSALVLHQPGPPLPRADSAIVEPLHAGSLASMRSA
;
A
#
# COMPACT_ATOMS: atom_id res chain seq x y z
N MET A 1 9.37 13.26 -14.39
CA MET A 1 10.40 12.28 -14.00
C MET A 1 10.23 11.75 -12.58
N ALA A 2 10.04 12.58 -11.54
CA ALA A 2 9.99 12.10 -10.15
C ALA A 2 8.93 11.01 -9.85
N ALA A 3 7.73 11.08 -10.45
CA ALA A 3 6.69 10.07 -10.24
C ALA A 3 7.06 8.67 -10.80
N LEU A 4 7.96 8.59 -11.78
CA LEU A 4 8.43 7.30 -12.32
C LEU A 4 9.22 6.52 -11.26
N VAL A 5 9.85 7.20 -10.30
CA VAL A 5 10.55 6.54 -9.18
C VAL A 5 9.57 5.73 -8.33
N GLY A 6 8.37 6.29 -8.09
CA GLY A 6 7.30 5.61 -7.34
C GLY A 6 6.77 4.34 -8.01
N MET A 7 6.84 4.25 -9.35
CA MET A 7 6.45 3.07 -10.12
C MET A 7 7.59 2.07 -10.31
N ALA A 8 8.80 2.57 -10.60
CA ALA A 8 9.94 1.74 -10.95
C ALA A 8 10.41 0.87 -9.78
N ALA A 9 10.45 1.42 -8.55
CA ALA A 9 10.89 0.69 -7.38
C ALA A 9 10.05 -0.57 -7.09
N PRO A 10 8.70 -0.51 -6.98
CA PRO A 10 7.89 -1.71 -6.73
C PRO A 10 7.91 -2.69 -7.92
N ALA A 11 7.92 -2.21 -9.16
CA ALA A 11 8.02 -3.08 -10.33
C ALA A 11 9.35 -3.86 -10.35
N LEU A 12 10.47 -3.16 -10.08
CA LEU A 12 11.79 -3.77 -9.96
C LEU A 12 11.83 -4.76 -8.79
N ALA A 13 11.24 -4.41 -7.65
CA ALA A 13 11.17 -5.31 -6.49
C ALA A 13 10.44 -6.62 -6.85
N MET A 14 9.29 -6.55 -7.55
CA MET A 14 8.57 -7.76 -7.99
C MET A 14 9.45 -8.65 -8.87
N VAL A 15 10.12 -8.06 -9.88
CA VAL A 15 10.99 -8.80 -10.79
C VAL A 15 12.17 -9.42 -10.05
N LEU A 16 12.83 -8.66 -9.17
CA LEU A 16 13.98 -9.15 -8.41
C LEU A 16 13.61 -10.27 -7.44
N ILE A 17 12.47 -10.14 -6.74
CA ILE A 17 11.99 -11.15 -5.79
C ILE A 17 11.61 -12.44 -6.52
N VAL A 18 10.86 -12.35 -7.61
CA VAL A 18 10.49 -13.54 -8.41
C VAL A 18 11.72 -14.22 -8.98
N ASN A 19 12.67 -13.46 -9.53
CA ASN A 19 13.92 -14.01 -10.06
C ASN A 19 14.85 -14.58 -8.97
N ALA A 20 14.84 -14.01 -7.76
CA ALA A 20 15.57 -14.57 -6.63
C ALA A 20 14.93 -15.89 -6.17
N HIS A 21 13.60 -15.94 -6.06
CA HIS A 21 12.88 -17.16 -5.68
C HIS A 21 13.07 -18.28 -6.70
N ALA A 22 12.95 -17.99 -8.00
CA ALA A 22 13.13 -18.97 -9.07
C ALA A 22 14.53 -19.61 -9.10
N ARG A 23 15.53 -18.95 -8.49
CA ARG A 23 16.88 -19.51 -8.32
C ARG A 23 17.00 -20.49 -7.16
N ILE A 24 16.08 -20.43 -6.20
CA ILE A 24 16.14 -21.19 -4.94
C ILE A 24 15.07 -22.29 -4.92
N SER A 25 13.93 -22.07 -5.57
CA SER A 25 12.77 -22.95 -5.55
C SER A 25 12.15 -23.04 -6.95
N SER A 26 11.66 -24.23 -7.31
CA SER A 26 10.86 -24.48 -8.51
C SER A 26 9.36 -24.16 -8.30
N ALA A 27 8.95 -23.86 -7.07
CA ALA A 27 7.58 -23.48 -6.76
C ALA A 27 7.28 -22.04 -7.24
N PRO A 28 6.03 -21.73 -7.64
CA PRO A 28 5.63 -20.36 -7.96
C PRO A 28 5.77 -19.46 -6.72
N PHE A 29 6.40 -18.29 -6.88
CA PHE A 29 6.47 -17.31 -5.80
C PHE A 29 5.05 -16.80 -5.46
N PRO A 30 4.65 -16.74 -4.18
CA PRO A 30 3.31 -16.31 -3.78
C PRO A 30 3.16 -14.79 -3.88
N LEU A 31 3.21 -14.24 -5.10
CA LEU A 31 3.06 -12.80 -5.38
C LEU A 31 1.79 -12.21 -4.77
N ALA A 32 0.71 -13.00 -4.73
CA ALA A 32 -0.54 -12.58 -4.11
C ALA A 32 -0.39 -12.28 -2.60
N GLN A 33 0.54 -12.94 -1.90
CA GLN A 33 0.75 -12.83 -0.46
C GLN A 33 1.49 -11.54 -0.04
N PHE A 34 2.25 -10.95 -0.96
CA PHE A 34 2.97 -9.68 -0.77
C PHE A 34 2.42 -8.55 -1.65
N GLY A 35 1.36 -8.80 -2.41
CA GLY A 35 0.82 -7.85 -3.38
C GLY A 35 0.25 -6.59 -2.73
N GLY A 36 -0.30 -6.68 -1.51
CA GLY A 36 -0.82 -5.53 -0.76
C GLY A 36 0.22 -4.44 -0.52
N PRO A 37 1.31 -4.73 0.21
CA PRO A 37 2.40 -3.78 0.43
C PRO A 37 3.03 -3.24 -0.86
N ILE A 38 3.28 -4.10 -1.85
CA ILE A 38 3.91 -3.68 -3.11
C ILE A 38 3.03 -2.67 -3.85
N LEU A 39 1.73 -2.96 -3.96
CA LEU A 39 0.77 -2.04 -4.58
C LEU A 39 0.62 -0.76 -3.75
N ALA A 40 0.47 -0.87 -2.42
CA ALA A 40 0.33 0.29 -1.55
C ALA A 40 1.49 1.27 -1.70
N VAL A 41 2.73 0.77 -1.72
CA VAL A 41 3.94 1.59 -1.92
C VAL A 41 3.95 2.23 -3.31
N GLY A 42 3.60 1.48 -4.36
CA GLY A 42 3.52 2.04 -5.71
C GLY A 42 2.46 3.13 -5.87
N LEU A 43 1.26 2.89 -5.35
CA LEU A 43 0.17 3.87 -5.34
C LEU A 43 0.55 5.12 -4.54
N MET A 44 1.17 4.93 -3.37
CA MET A 44 1.63 6.02 -2.50
C MET A 44 2.70 6.85 -3.21
N GLY A 45 3.72 6.19 -3.77
CA GLY A 45 4.81 6.82 -4.51
C GLY A 45 4.30 7.64 -5.70
N ALA A 46 3.59 6.99 -6.63
CA ALA A 46 3.08 7.66 -7.82
C ALA A 46 2.05 8.75 -7.50
N GLY A 47 1.16 8.49 -6.54
CA GLY A 47 0.09 9.41 -6.13
C GLY A 47 0.60 10.64 -5.40
N MET A 48 1.39 10.47 -4.34
CA MET A 48 1.90 11.59 -3.55
C MET A 48 2.92 12.42 -4.32
N ILE A 49 3.91 11.79 -4.96
CA ILE A 49 4.93 12.52 -5.74
C ILE A 49 4.27 13.17 -6.95
N GLY A 50 3.37 12.46 -7.64
CA GLY A 50 2.65 12.98 -8.81
C GLY A 50 1.80 14.20 -8.49
N ALA A 51 0.97 14.12 -7.45
CA ALA A 51 0.16 15.25 -7.01
C ALA A 51 1.02 16.41 -6.50
N ALA A 52 2.08 16.12 -5.74
CA ALA A 52 2.97 17.13 -5.18
C ALA A 52 3.78 17.87 -6.25
N ALA A 53 4.32 17.15 -7.24
CA ALA A 53 5.11 17.73 -8.32
C ALA A 53 4.25 18.49 -9.34
N ALA A 54 3.05 17.98 -9.66
CA ALA A 54 2.17 18.61 -10.63
C ALA A 54 1.26 19.71 -10.04
N SER A 55 1.24 19.85 -8.71
CA SER A 55 0.29 20.70 -7.98
C SER A 55 -1.19 20.47 -8.38
N ARG A 56 -1.50 19.24 -8.82
CA ARG A 56 -2.81 18.85 -9.35
C ARG A 56 -3.21 17.49 -8.82
N LEU A 57 -4.29 17.46 -8.04
CA LEU A 57 -4.84 16.23 -7.45
C LEU A 57 -5.12 15.16 -8.52
N GLY A 58 -5.80 15.54 -9.61
CA GLY A 58 -6.18 14.61 -10.68
C GLY A 58 -4.99 13.93 -11.35
N VAL A 59 -3.84 14.61 -11.46
CA VAL A 59 -2.62 14.03 -12.02
C VAL A 59 -2.07 12.95 -11.10
N GLY A 60 -2.01 13.20 -9.79
CA GLY A 60 -1.60 12.18 -8.81
C GLY A 60 -2.53 10.97 -8.79
N ILE A 61 -3.86 11.19 -8.82
CA ILE A 61 -4.83 10.10 -8.88
C ILE A 61 -4.62 9.26 -10.14
N LEU A 62 -4.52 9.90 -11.32
CA LEU A 62 -4.30 9.20 -12.58
C LEU A 62 -3.01 8.37 -12.55
N LEU A 63 -1.90 8.96 -12.08
CA LEU A 63 -0.62 8.27 -11.99
C LEU A 63 -0.65 7.09 -11.02
N ALA A 64 -1.31 7.24 -9.87
CA ALA A 64 -1.50 6.14 -8.92
C ALA A 64 -2.34 5.02 -9.55
N LEU A 65 -3.46 5.33 -10.18
CA LEU A 65 -4.31 4.33 -10.84
C LEU A 65 -3.58 3.59 -11.97
N LEU A 66 -2.84 4.31 -12.81
CA LEU A 66 -2.02 3.70 -13.86
C LEU A 66 -0.92 2.81 -13.28
N THR A 67 -0.29 3.23 -12.18
CA THR A 67 0.71 2.43 -11.46
C THR A 67 0.10 1.16 -10.88
N GLY A 68 -1.07 1.26 -10.23
CA GLY A 68 -1.79 0.10 -9.71
C GLY A 68 -2.19 -0.88 -10.80
N ALA A 69 -2.76 -0.39 -11.90
CA ALA A 69 -3.11 -1.23 -13.05
C ALA A 69 -1.88 -1.88 -13.68
N GLY A 70 -0.78 -1.12 -13.84
CA GLY A 70 0.48 -1.62 -14.37
C GLY A 70 1.12 -2.70 -13.48
N LEU A 71 1.14 -2.50 -12.17
CA LEU A 71 1.68 -3.47 -11.20
C LEU A 71 0.82 -4.74 -11.13
N VAL A 72 -0.52 -4.62 -11.14
CA VAL A 72 -1.41 -5.79 -11.23
C VAL A 72 -1.19 -6.53 -12.55
N GLY A 73 -1.08 -5.81 -13.68
CA GLY A 73 -0.78 -6.39 -14.98
C GLY A 73 0.55 -7.13 -14.98
N LEU A 74 1.60 -6.52 -14.44
CA LEU A 74 2.92 -7.14 -14.27
C LEU A 74 2.85 -8.39 -13.40
N ALA A 75 2.13 -8.35 -12.27
CA ALA A 75 1.93 -9.50 -11.40
C ALA A 75 1.30 -10.69 -12.13
N ARG A 76 0.30 -10.42 -12.99
CA ARG A 76 -0.38 -11.42 -13.80
C ARG A 76 0.55 -12.03 -14.86
N VAL A 77 1.40 -11.22 -15.50
CA VAL A 77 2.45 -11.70 -16.42
C VAL A 77 3.47 -12.57 -15.69
N LEU A 78 3.79 -12.22 -14.45
CA LEU A 78 4.70 -13.00 -13.58
C LEU A 78 4.04 -14.24 -12.95
N GLY A 79 2.83 -14.61 -13.37
CA GLY A 79 2.17 -15.86 -12.98
C GLY A 79 1.21 -15.78 -11.79
N MET A 80 0.88 -14.57 -11.30
CA MET A 80 -0.13 -14.43 -10.25
C MET A 80 -1.50 -14.94 -10.75
N PRO A 81 -2.24 -15.76 -9.97
CA PRO A 81 -3.56 -16.28 -10.35
C PRO A 81 -4.63 -15.19 -10.49
N PRO A 82 -5.79 -15.50 -11.10
CA PRO A 82 -6.86 -14.53 -11.26
C PRO A 82 -7.34 -13.99 -9.91
N LEU A 83 -7.72 -12.72 -9.90
CA LEU A 83 -8.11 -12.00 -8.70
C LEU A 83 -9.43 -12.58 -8.15
N PRO A 84 -9.50 -12.94 -6.85
CA PRO A 84 -10.74 -13.43 -6.25
C PRO A 84 -11.84 -12.36 -6.27
N ASN A 85 -11.49 -11.11 -5.96
CA ASN A 85 -12.43 -10.00 -5.81
C ASN A 85 -11.96 -8.75 -6.60
N PRO A 86 -12.06 -8.73 -7.94
CA PRO A 86 -11.51 -7.66 -8.77
C PRO A 86 -12.19 -6.30 -8.52
N VAL A 87 -13.51 -6.28 -8.29
CA VAL A 87 -14.26 -5.06 -7.96
C VAL A 87 -13.80 -4.50 -6.61
N SER A 88 -13.62 -5.38 -5.62
CA SER A 88 -13.17 -4.96 -4.30
C SER A 88 -11.72 -4.45 -4.31
N LEU A 89 -10.86 -5.06 -5.12
CA LEU A 89 -9.50 -4.57 -5.34
C LEU A 89 -9.54 -3.18 -5.99
N GLY A 90 -10.35 -3.01 -7.04
CA GLY A 90 -10.53 -1.73 -7.71
C GLY A 90 -10.97 -0.62 -6.75
N LEU A 91 -11.93 -0.92 -5.86
CA LEU A 91 -12.38 0.02 -4.83
C LEU A 91 -11.24 0.41 -3.86
N ALA A 92 -10.49 -0.57 -3.36
CA ALA A 92 -9.34 -0.31 -2.48
C ALA A 92 -8.27 0.55 -3.16
N VAL A 93 -7.96 0.24 -4.42
CA VAL A 93 -6.98 0.99 -5.23
C VAL A 93 -7.45 2.43 -5.47
N VAL A 94 -8.73 2.66 -5.78
CA VAL A 94 -9.28 4.01 -5.98
C VAL A 94 -9.23 4.83 -4.69
N ILE A 95 -9.64 4.25 -3.56
CA ILE A 95 -9.63 4.92 -2.26
C ILE A 95 -8.19 5.23 -1.82
N ALA A 96 -7.28 4.27 -1.92
CA ALA A 96 -5.87 4.47 -1.60
C ALA A 96 -5.24 5.55 -2.50
N SER A 97 -5.46 5.47 -3.82
CA SER A 97 -4.95 6.45 -4.79
C SER A 97 -5.42 7.87 -4.48
N THR A 98 -6.71 8.03 -4.18
CA THR A 98 -7.29 9.33 -3.80
C THR A 98 -6.69 9.84 -2.50
N SER A 99 -6.55 8.96 -1.50
CA SER A 99 -5.98 9.30 -0.19
C SER A 99 -4.52 9.75 -0.28
N PHE A 100 -3.69 9.04 -1.05
CA PHE A 100 -2.30 9.39 -1.29
C PHE A 100 -2.16 10.67 -2.12
N ALA A 101 -2.93 10.80 -3.22
CA ALA A 101 -2.90 12.02 -4.03
C ALA A 101 -3.38 13.25 -3.26
N ALA A 102 -4.37 13.12 -2.36
CA ALA A 102 -4.82 14.21 -1.50
C ALA A 102 -3.70 14.71 -0.57
N ARG A 103 -2.94 13.79 0.05
CA ARG A 103 -1.77 14.13 0.87
C ARG A 103 -0.68 14.81 0.04
N GLY A 104 -0.38 14.29 -1.16
CA GLY A 104 0.58 14.91 -2.07
C GLY A 104 0.18 16.33 -2.49
N ALA A 105 -1.10 16.55 -2.80
CA ALA A 105 -1.63 17.87 -3.14
C ALA A 105 -1.52 18.86 -1.95
N LEU A 106 -1.67 18.36 -0.72
CA LEU A 106 -1.43 19.16 0.49
C LEU A 106 0.04 19.60 0.60
N PHE A 107 0.99 18.71 0.28
CA PHE A 107 2.42 19.03 0.31
C PHE A 107 2.82 20.09 -0.70
N ALA A 108 2.25 20.03 -1.92
CA ALA A 108 2.40 21.10 -2.92
C ALA A 108 1.94 22.46 -2.38
N ARG A 109 0.85 22.49 -1.60
CA ARG A 109 0.34 23.73 -1.01
C ARG A 109 1.23 24.29 0.11
N SER A 110 1.81 23.42 0.95
CA SER A 110 2.64 23.88 2.08
C SER A 110 4.05 24.29 1.70
N ALA A 111 4.61 23.70 0.64
CA ALA A 111 6.03 23.88 0.30
C ALA A 111 6.26 24.26 -1.17
N SER A 112 5.20 24.61 -1.90
CA SER A 112 5.25 25.02 -3.31
C SER A 112 6.10 24.02 -4.12
N ASP A 113 7.13 24.49 -4.82
CA ASP A 113 8.02 23.71 -5.68
C ASP A 113 8.81 22.61 -4.95
N LYS A 114 8.81 22.61 -3.61
CA LYS A 114 9.50 21.63 -2.78
C LYS A 114 8.56 20.57 -2.20
N GLY A 115 7.25 20.63 -2.48
CA GLY A 115 6.27 19.67 -1.93
C GLY A 115 6.59 18.21 -2.24
N TRP A 116 7.22 17.95 -3.39
CA TRP A 116 7.64 16.59 -3.78
C TRP A 116 8.78 16.02 -2.93
N TRP A 117 9.63 16.85 -2.32
CA TRP A 117 10.64 16.40 -1.37
C TRP A 117 9.99 15.88 -0.07
N ILE A 118 8.97 16.58 0.41
CA ILE A 118 8.18 16.13 1.57
C ILE A 118 7.54 14.78 1.25
N ALA A 119 6.94 14.64 0.06
CA ALA A 119 6.38 13.37 -0.39
C ALA A 119 7.43 12.25 -0.32
N LEU A 120 8.62 12.47 -0.88
CA LEU A 120 9.68 11.47 -0.89
C LEU A 120 10.12 11.04 0.52
N LEU A 121 10.30 11.99 1.44
CA LEU A 121 10.72 11.67 2.81
C LEU A 121 9.65 10.89 3.56
N VAL A 122 8.37 11.26 3.40
CA VAL A 122 7.25 10.53 4.01
C VAL A 122 7.15 9.11 3.44
N ILE A 123 7.25 8.98 2.11
CA ILE A 123 7.25 7.68 1.43
C ILE A 123 8.39 6.81 1.94
N ALA A 124 9.61 7.35 2.00
CA ALA A 124 10.77 6.60 2.48
C ALA A 124 10.56 6.11 3.92
N GLY A 125 10.07 6.96 4.82
CA GLY A 125 9.76 6.59 6.19
C GLY A 125 8.71 5.49 6.30
N GLU A 126 7.58 5.62 5.59
CA GLU A 126 6.53 4.61 5.60
C GLU A 126 6.98 3.29 4.97
N VAL A 127 7.72 3.34 3.86
CA VAL A 127 8.30 2.14 3.23
C VAL A 127 9.26 1.44 4.19
N SER A 128 10.14 2.17 4.88
CA SER A 128 11.06 1.58 5.85
C SER A 128 10.29 0.86 6.97
N ILE A 129 9.27 1.48 7.55
CA ILE A 129 8.46 0.87 8.62
C ILE A 129 7.70 -0.36 8.11
N VAL A 130 7.06 -0.29 6.94
CA VAL A 130 6.33 -1.43 6.35
C VAL A 130 7.29 -2.57 6.03
N LEU A 131 8.46 -2.30 5.46
CA LEU A 131 9.47 -3.33 5.19
C LEU A 131 10.00 -3.96 6.49
N THR A 132 10.23 -3.17 7.54
CA THR A 132 10.59 -3.69 8.86
C THR A 132 9.48 -4.57 9.43
N ALA A 133 8.22 -4.16 9.32
CA ALA A 133 7.08 -4.96 9.77
C ALA A 133 6.92 -6.28 9.00
N LEU A 134 7.27 -6.30 7.71
CA LEU A 134 7.27 -7.53 6.91
C LEU A 134 8.43 -8.47 7.25
N ALA A 135 9.61 -7.90 7.50
CA ALA A 135 10.83 -8.66 7.80
C ALA A 135 10.89 -9.16 9.25
N ALA A 136 10.34 -8.40 10.19
CA ALA A 136 10.31 -8.70 11.61
C ALA A 136 8.98 -8.21 12.21
N PRO A 137 7.90 -9.01 12.10
CA PRO A 137 6.55 -8.60 12.52
C PRO A 137 6.43 -8.15 13.97
N GLU A 138 7.22 -8.75 14.86
CA GLU A 138 7.21 -8.45 16.30
C GLU A 138 8.15 -7.30 16.70
N ALA A 139 8.88 -6.70 15.74
CA ALA A 139 9.87 -5.66 16.03
C ALA A 139 9.23 -4.27 16.23
N LEU A 140 7.99 -4.08 15.77
CA LEU A 140 7.31 -2.79 15.80
C LEU A 140 5.99 -2.88 16.55
N PRO A 141 5.63 -1.87 17.35
CA PRO A 141 4.39 -1.89 18.11
C PRO A 141 3.19 -1.60 17.20
N ASP A 142 2.05 -2.23 17.49
CA ASP A 142 0.82 -2.11 16.69
C ASP A 142 0.30 -0.67 16.56
N TRP A 143 0.46 0.15 17.61
CA TRP A 143 0.07 1.56 17.57
C TRP A 143 0.82 2.33 16.48
N LEU A 144 2.08 1.96 16.20
CA LEU A 144 2.85 2.59 15.13
C LEU A 144 2.28 2.16 13.78
N LEU A 145 2.01 0.88 13.57
CA LEU A 145 1.42 0.37 12.33
C LEU A 145 0.03 0.95 12.06
N ALA A 146 -0.76 1.18 13.11
CA ALA A 146 -2.08 1.81 13.02
C ALA A 146 -2.01 3.28 12.60
N LEU A 147 -0.85 3.94 12.70
CA LEU A 147 -0.64 5.31 12.24
C LEU A 147 -0.31 5.39 10.74
N LEU A 148 0.04 4.28 10.06
CA LEU A 148 0.57 4.33 8.70
C LEU A 148 -0.51 4.19 7.61
N PRO A 149 -0.73 5.22 6.77
CA PRO A 149 -1.55 5.10 5.57
C PRO A 149 -1.12 3.99 4.60
N ALA A 150 0.19 3.77 4.41
CA ALA A 150 0.71 2.68 3.60
C ALA A 150 0.30 1.33 4.17
N GLN A 151 0.30 1.18 5.49
CA GLN A 151 -0.15 -0.04 6.15
C GLN A 151 -1.66 -0.26 5.97
N TRP A 152 -2.48 0.80 6.10
CA TRP A 152 -3.92 0.70 5.84
C TRP A 152 -4.21 0.24 4.41
N ALA A 153 -3.53 0.83 3.44
CA ALA A 153 -3.66 0.45 2.03
C ALA A 153 -3.17 -0.99 1.82
N SER A 154 -2.06 -1.38 2.45
CA SER A 154 -1.53 -2.73 2.38
C SER A 154 -2.56 -3.75 2.86
N VAL A 155 -3.15 -3.54 4.04
CA VAL A 155 -4.18 -4.43 4.60
C VAL A 155 -5.42 -4.49 3.70
N ALA A 156 -5.94 -3.35 3.25
CA ALA A 156 -7.14 -3.33 2.40
C ALA A 156 -6.95 -4.02 1.06
N ILE A 157 -5.82 -3.76 0.39
CA ILE A 157 -5.46 -4.39 -0.89
C ILE A 157 -5.21 -5.88 -0.68
N GLN A 158 -4.41 -6.24 0.32
CA GLN A 158 -4.09 -7.64 0.61
C GLN A 158 -5.36 -8.46 0.87
N THR A 159 -6.30 -7.91 1.65
CA THR A 159 -7.58 -8.57 1.94
C THR A 159 -8.42 -8.78 0.68
N ALA A 160 -8.33 -7.88 -0.32
CA ALA A 160 -8.97 -8.09 -1.62
C ALA A 160 -8.23 -9.11 -2.52
N LEU A 161 -6.91 -9.23 -2.37
CA LEU A 161 -6.08 -10.15 -3.14
C LEU A 161 -6.17 -11.60 -2.66
N THR A 162 -6.27 -11.83 -1.35
CA THR A 162 -6.18 -13.17 -0.75
C THR A 162 -7.39 -13.58 0.07
N GLY A 163 -8.39 -12.72 0.24
CA GLY A 163 -9.46 -12.93 1.22
C GLY A 163 -10.85 -12.49 0.75
N PRO A 164 -11.77 -12.22 1.69
CA PRO A 164 -13.19 -11.97 1.43
C PRO A 164 -13.49 -10.64 0.73
N GLY A 165 -12.48 -9.81 0.47
CA GLY A 165 -12.63 -8.46 -0.09
C GLY A 165 -12.18 -7.35 0.87
N ALA A 166 -11.80 -6.20 0.31
CA ALA A 166 -11.30 -5.02 1.01
C ALA A 166 -12.23 -4.49 2.09
N LEU A 167 -13.55 -4.70 2.00
CA LEU A 167 -14.50 -4.27 3.03
C LEU A 167 -14.30 -5.00 4.36
N ALA A 168 -13.70 -6.19 4.36
CA ALA A 168 -13.33 -6.86 5.60
C ALA A 168 -12.17 -6.13 6.33
N ALA A 169 -11.42 -5.27 5.63
CA ALA A 169 -10.51 -4.29 6.21
C ALA A 169 -11.21 -2.94 6.45
N GLY A 170 -12.44 -2.96 6.98
CA GLY A 170 -13.34 -1.81 7.04
C GLY A 170 -12.74 -0.58 7.72
N SER A 171 -12.05 -0.75 8.85
CA SER A 171 -11.38 0.36 9.56
C SER A 171 -10.27 1.01 8.72
N ALA A 172 -9.46 0.21 8.03
CA ALA A 172 -8.41 0.72 7.13
C ALA A 172 -9.00 1.47 5.92
N MET A 173 -10.08 0.95 5.33
CA MET A 173 -10.81 1.61 4.24
C MET A 173 -11.42 2.94 4.69
N LEU A 174 -12.06 2.95 5.87
CA LEU A 174 -12.60 4.16 6.49
C LEU A 174 -11.49 5.16 6.83
N ALA A 175 -10.34 4.71 7.31
CA ALA A 175 -9.21 5.57 7.63
C ALA A 175 -8.65 6.26 6.38
N LEU A 176 -8.47 5.51 5.28
CA LEU A 176 -8.02 6.05 4.00
C LEU A 176 -9.04 7.04 3.42
N ALA A 177 -10.30 6.64 3.33
CA ALA A 177 -11.36 7.45 2.75
C ALA A 177 -11.68 8.68 3.61
N GLY A 178 -11.78 8.50 4.92
CA GLY A 178 -12.07 9.55 5.89
C GLY A 178 -10.96 10.60 5.94
N THR A 179 -9.69 10.19 5.96
CA THR A 179 -8.57 11.15 5.93
C THR A 179 -8.55 11.90 4.60
N ALA A 180 -8.81 11.22 3.47
CA ALA A 180 -8.88 11.86 2.16
C ALA A 180 -10.02 12.89 2.10
N ALA A 181 -11.22 12.49 2.53
CA ALA A 181 -12.41 13.34 2.55
C ALA A 181 -12.20 14.57 3.43
N ALA A 182 -11.69 14.39 4.66
CA ALA A 182 -11.37 15.49 5.55
C ALA A 182 -10.35 16.46 4.94
N THR A 183 -9.29 15.91 4.32
CA THR A 183 -8.25 16.72 3.66
C THR A 183 -8.83 17.53 2.52
N LEU A 184 -9.59 16.90 1.62
CA LEU A 184 -10.16 17.55 0.44
C LEU A 184 -11.26 18.55 0.80
N LEU A 185 -12.11 18.21 1.76
CA LEU A 185 -13.20 19.08 2.22
C LEU A 185 -12.64 20.35 2.84
N VAL A 186 -11.66 20.26 3.73
CA VAL A 186 -11.05 21.45 4.35
C VAL A 186 -10.18 22.22 3.36
N ALA A 187 -9.50 21.52 2.46
CA ALA A 187 -8.77 22.15 1.36
C ALA A 187 -9.68 22.94 0.40
N TRP A 188 -10.97 22.59 0.32
CA TRP A 188 -11.98 23.29 -0.47
C TRP A 188 -12.65 24.42 0.33
N LEU A 189 -13.08 24.17 1.56
CA LEU A 189 -13.83 25.12 2.40
C LEU A 189 -12.95 26.19 3.06
N TRP A 190 -11.76 25.82 3.56
CA TRP A 190 -10.89 26.69 4.35
C TRP A 190 -9.42 26.57 3.94
N PRO A 191 -9.06 27.06 2.74
CA PRO A 191 -7.78 26.76 2.09
C PRO A 191 -6.53 27.25 2.84
N GLN A 192 -6.65 28.21 3.77
CA GLN A 192 -5.51 29.02 4.21
C GLN A 192 -4.93 28.73 5.60
N ARG A 193 -5.63 28.03 6.51
CA ARG A 193 -5.13 27.89 7.92
C ARG A 193 -5.33 26.54 8.60
N TRP A 194 -6.33 25.77 8.20
CA TRP A 194 -6.77 24.57 8.91
C TRP A 194 -6.55 23.21 8.22
N PRO A 195 -6.14 23.08 6.94
CA PRO A 195 -6.04 21.78 6.29
C PRO A 195 -5.18 20.77 7.05
N TYR A 196 -4.01 21.17 7.54
CA TYR A 196 -3.14 20.28 8.30
C TYR A 196 -3.72 19.88 9.65
N LEU A 197 -4.27 20.83 10.40
CA LEU A 197 -4.83 20.54 11.72
C LEU A 197 -6.00 19.56 11.59
N VAL A 198 -6.92 19.80 10.66
CA VAL A 198 -8.07 18.90 10.49
C VAL A 198 -7.64 17.55 9.91
N MET A 199 -6.74 17.52 8.92
CA MET A 199 -6.18 16.26 8.42
C MET A 199 -5.54 15.47 9.55
N PHE A 200 -4.71 16.11 10.37
CA PHE A 200 -3.97 15.45 11.45
C PHE A 200 -4.91 14.92 12.53
N THR A 201 -5.93 15.69 12.92
CA THR A 201 -6.96 15.24 13.87
C THR A 201 -7.78 14.07 13.30
N ALA A 202 -8.21 14.16 12.03
CA ALA A 202 -8.93 13.08 11.37
C ALA A 202 -8.06 11.82 11.26
N TRP A 203 -6.79 11.98 10.92
CA TRP A 203 -5.81 10.91 10.85
C TRP A 203 -5.64 10.23 12.21
N LEU A 204 -5.39 10.99 13.30
CA LEU A 204 -5.26 10.42 14.65
C LEU A 204 -6.54 9.70 15.11
N ALA A 205 -7.71 10.30 14.88
CA ALA A 205 -8.98 9.68 15.26
C ALA A 205 -9.24 8.37 14.49
N LEU A 206 -8.93 8.35 13.19
CA LEU A 206 -9.07 7.16 12.35
C LEU A 206 -7.97 6.12 12.62
N SER A 207 -6.75 6.54 13.01
CA SER A 207 -5.71 5.65 13.53
C SER A 207 -6.15 4.96 14.82
N ALA A 208 -6.80 5.70 15.72
CA ALA A 208 -7.37 5.11 16.93
C ALA A 208 -8.44 4.05 16.57
N LEU A 209 -9.29 4.32 15.58
CA LEU A 209 -10.23 3.31 15.07
C LEU A 209 -9.50 2.07 14.53
N VAL A 210 -8.46 2.25 13.71
CA VAL A 210 -7.66 1.13 13.17
C VAL A 210 -6.99 0.33 14.29
N LEU A 211 -6.50 1.00 15.33
CA LEU A 211 -5.86 0.34 16.47
C LEU A 211 -6.85 -0.52 17.29
N HIS A 212 -8.07 -0.03 17.51
CA HIS A 212 -9.07 -0.71 18.35
C HIS A 212 -9.94 -1.70 17.55
N GLN A 213 -10.02 -1.54 16.23
CA GLN A 213 -10.75 -2.42 15.31
C GLN A 213 -9.85 -2.76 14.13
N PRO A 214 -8.76 -3.52 14.34
CA PRO A 214 -7.82 -3.84 13.29
C PRO A 214 -8.47 -4.69 12.21
N GLY A 215 -8.05 -4.48 10.96
CA GLY A 215 -8.37 -5.39 9.87
C GLY A 215 -7.64 -6.72 10.01
N PRO A 216 -7.87 -7.67 9.08
CA PRO A 216 -7.14 -8.93 9.06
C PRO A 216 -5.62 -8.70 9.02
N PRO A 217 -4.82 -9.48 9.78
CA PRO A 217 -3.38 -9.33 9.76
C PRO A 217 -2.82 -9.64 8.36
N LEU A 218 -1.75 -8.94 7.97
CA LEU A 218 -1.03 -9.27 6.75
C LEU A 218 -0.44 -10.69 6.87
N PRO A 219 -0.38 -11.45 5.77
CA PRO A 219 0.29 -12.74 5.77
C PRO A 219 1.76 -12.59 6.19
N ARG A 220 2.22 -13.43 7.12
CA ARG A 220 3.62 -13.43 7.57
C ARG A 220 4.54 -14.00 6.48
N ALA A 221 5.77 -13.47 6.39
CA ALA A 221 6.78 -13.97 5.46
C ALA A 221 7.17 -15.43 5.77
N ASP A 222 7.17 -15.81 7.05
CA ASP A 222 7.58 -17.15 7.50
C ASP A 222 6.61 -18.25 7.02
N SER A 223 5.32 -17.97 6.96
CA SER A 223 4.32 -18.95 6.47
C SER A 223 4.48 -19.24 4.98
N ALA A 224 4.97 -18.28 4.19
CA ALA A 224 5.24 -18.45 2.76
C ALA A 224 6.42 -19.40 2.47
N ILE A 225 7.32 -19.57 3.45
CA ILE A 225 8.55 -20.38 3.31
C ILE A 225 8.39 -21.75 3.99
N VAL A 226 7.70 -21.83 5.13
CA VAL A 226 7.61 -23.05 5.95
C VAL A 226 6.58 -24.05 5.41
N GLU A 227 5.45 -23.59 4.87
CA GLU A 227 4.39 -24.45 4.33
C GLU A 227 4.87 -25.35 3.15
N PRO A 228 5.64 -24.86 2.17
CA PRO A 228 6.20 -25.73 1.12
C PRO A 228 7.29 -26.70 1.62
N LEU A 229 8.01 -26.38 2.70
CA LEU A 229 9.00 -27.29 3.32
C LEU A 229 8.33 -28.49 4.00
N HIS A 230 7.20 -28.29 4.69
CA HIS A 230 6.43 -29.37 5.30
C HIS A 230 5.74 -30.25 4.25
N ALA A 231 5.20 -29.66 3.18
CA ALA A 231 4.59 -30.41 2.09
C ALA A 231 5.60 -31.29 1.33
N GLY A 232 6.82 -30.80 1.10
CA GLY A 232 7.91 -31.57 0.48
C GLY A 232 8.41 -32.73 1.36
N SER A 233 8.50 -32.52 2.68
CA SER A 233 8.92 -33.54 3.64
C SER A 233 7.90 -34.68 3.76
N LEU A 234 6.60 -34.37 3.77
CA LEU A 234 5.53 -35.38 3.79
C LEU A 234 5.40 -36.15 2.48
N ALA A 235 5.68 -35.52 1.33
CA ALA A 235 5.73 -36.20 0.05
C ALA A 235 6.92 -37.17 -0.04
N SER A 236 8.10 -36.76 0.43
CA SER A 236 9.30 -37.60 0.48
C SER A 236 9.15 -38.80 1.42
N MET A 237 8.43 -38.67 2.53
CA MET A 237 8.16 -39.77 3.46
C MET A 237 7.12 -40.77 2.95
N ARG A 238 6.29 -40.39 1.97
CA ARG A 238 5.31 -41.31 1.35
C ARG A 238 5.89 -42.08 0.15
N SER A 239 7.06 -41.68 -0.35
CA SER A 239 7.76 -42.30 -1.49
C SER A 239 8.96 -43.16 -1.09
N ALA A 240 9.20 -43.35 0.22
CA ALA A 240 10.25 -44.22 0.78
C ALA A 240 9.60 -45.44 1.44
#